data_AF-A0A9E3XEV5-F1
#
_entry.id   AF-A0A9E3XEV5-F1
#
_cell.length_a   1.000
_cell.length_b   1.000
_cell.length_c   1.000
_cell.angle_alpha   90.00
_cell.angle_beta   90.00
_cell.angle_gamma   90.00
#
_symmetry.space_group_name_H-M   'P 1'
#
loop_
_entity.id
_entity.type
_entity.pdbx_description
1 polymer ?
#
loop_
_entity_poly.entity_id
_entity_poly.type
_entity_poly.pdbx_seq_one_letter_code
_entity_poly.pdbx_strand_id
1 'polypeptide(L)'
;PTGSAALNELLIVRYRELGPHLEAIQEASQRQGVEFMWYSPTPMCMFNPVSHGFGNKGCSACDGLLSVGANGDVIPCASYDESVGNLLREDFGDIWQSQRARQFRTKFWAHSKCQNCDQLPICHGGCPLYWRQMGYEELDK
;
A
#
# COMPACT_ATOMS: atom_id res chain seq x y z
N PRO A 1 2.16 -0.41 9.75
CA PRO A 1 0.87 -1.01 10.12
C PRO A 1 -0.06 0.04 10.70
N THR A 2 -1.35 -0.02 10.36
CA THR A 2 -2.39 0.80 10.99
C THR A 2 -3.38 -0.11 11.71
N GLY A 3 -4.24 0.45 12.56
CA GLY A 3 -5.20 -0.33 13.34
C GLY A 3 -4.58 -1.13 14.48
N SER A 4 -5.14 -2.29 14.81
CA SER A 4 -4.79 -3.07 16.00
C SER A 4 -3.38 -3.64 15.99
N ALA A 5 -2.74 -3.80 14.82
CA ALA A 5 -1.36 -4.25 14.71
C ALA A 5 -0.35 -3.27 15.32
N ALA A 6 -0.72 -1.99 15.50
CA ALA A 6 0.11 -1.03 16.23
C ALA A 6 0.14 -1.30 17.75
N LEU A 7 -0.81 -2.07 18.27
CA LEU A 7 -0.97 -2.39 19.70
C LEU A 7 -0.77 -3.88 20.00
N ASN A 8 -0.62 -4.72 18.96
CA ASN A 8 -0.49 -6.15 19.10
C ASN A 8 0.53 -6.70 18.08
N GLU A 9 1.73 -7.00 18.56
CA GLU A 9 2.84 -7.50 17.76
C GLU A 9 2.53 -8.85 17.10
N LEU A 10 1.63 -9.66 17.67
CA LEU A 10 1.22 -10.95 17.09
C LEU A 10 0.46 -10.79 15.75
N LEU A 11 -0.03 -9.58 15.45
CA LEU A 11 -0.72 -9.27 14.20
C LEU A 11 0.21 -8.69 13.13
N ILE A 12 1.50 -8.53 13.44
CA ILE A 12 2.47 -8.01 12.49
C ILE A 12 2.91 -9.15 11.56
N VAL A 13 2.65 -8.98 10.27
CA VAL A 13 3.19 -9.84 9.21
C VAL A 13 4.18 -9.03 8.40
N ARG A 14 5.44 -9.49 8.34
CA ARG A 14 6.46 -8.80 7.57
C ARG A 14 6.35 -9.10 6.07
N TYR A 15 6.79 -8.19 5.20
CA TYR A 15 6.80 -8.45 3.77
C TYR A 15 7.65 -9.67 3.41
N ARG A 16 8.76 -9.91 4.11
CA ARG A 16 9.60 -11.11 3.94
C ARG A 16 8.92 -12.42 4.30
N GLU A 17 7.92 -12.37 5.16
CA GLU A 17 7.18 -13.55 5.64
C GLU A 17 5.91 -13.78 4.80
N LEU A 18 5.57 -12.85 3.92
CA LEU A 18 4.27 -12.79 3.24
C LEU A 18 4.01 -14.00 2.34
N GLY A 19 5.01 -14.47 1.60
CA GLY A 19 4.84 -15.50 0.56
C GLY A 19 4.17 -16.78 1.07
N PRO A 20 4.79 -17.49 2.05
CA PRO A 20 4.22 -18.72 2.60
C PRO A 20 2.80 -18.53 3.18
N HIS A 21 2.51 -17.36 3.78
CA HIS A 21 1.17 -17.07 4.29
C HIS A 21 0.15 -16.91 3.17
N LEU A 22 0.47 -16.16 2.11
CA LEU A 22 -0.45 -15.96 0.99
C LEU A 22 -0.71 -17.25 0.23
N GLU A 23 0.31 -18.07 0.02
CA GLU A 23 0.17 -19.39 -0.64
C GLU A 23 -0.72 -20.31 0.19
N ALA A 24 -0.48 -20.43 1.51
CA ALA A 24 -1.30 -21.25 2.39
C ALA A 24 -2.77 -20.80 2.43
N ILE A 25 -3.02 -19.49 2.45
CA ILE A 25 -4.39 -18.94 2.40
C ILE A 25 -5.03 -19.23 1.03
N GLN A 26 -4.30 -19.02 -0.06
CA GLN A 26 -4.80 -19.29 -1.41
C GLN A 26 -5.20 -20.76 -1.59
N GLU A 27 -4.36 -21.69 -1.16
CA GLU A 27 -4.68 -23.13 -1.19
C GLU A 27 -5.90 -23.47 -0.33
N ALA A 28 -6.00 -22.91 0.87
CA ALA A 28 -7.13 -23.14 1.76
C ALA A 28 -8.43 -22.61 1.15
N SER A 29 -8.39 -21.41 0.55
CA SER A 29 -9.52 -20.79 -0.14
C SER A 29 -9.98 -21.61 -1.35
N GLN A 30 -9.05 -22.11 -2.16
CA GLN A 30 -9.37 -23.01 -3.28
C GLN A 30 -10.06 -24.30 -2.81
N ARG A 31 -9.55 -24.92 -1.73
CA ARG A 31 -10.16 -26.12 -1.13
C ARG A 31 -11.59 -25.89 -0.64
N GLN A 32 -11.92 -24.67 -0.24
CA GLN A 32 -13.26 -24.30 0.24
C GLN A 32 -14.14 -23.67 -0.85
N GLY A 33 -13.65 -23.51 -2.08
CA GLY A 33 -14.38 -22.83 -3.15
C GLY A 33 -14.64 -21.34 -2.87
N VAL A 34 -13.78 -20.70 -2.07
CA VAL A 34 -13.86 -19.28 -1.74
C VAL A 34 -12.85 -18.50 -2.57
N GLU A 35 -13.26 -17.38 -3.15
CA GLU A 35 -12.34 -16.47 -3.83
C GLU A 35 -11.49 -15.71 -2.80
N PHE A 36 -10.17 -15.81 -2.92
CA PHE A 36 -9.23 -15.04 -2.11
C PHE A 36 -8.68 -13.86 -2.89
N MET A 37 -8.93 -12.65 -2.38
CA MET A 37 -8.45 -11.41 -2.97
C MET A 37 -7.42 -10.74 -2.06
N TRP A 38 -6.20 -10.55 -2.57
CA TRP A 38 -5.15 -9.81 -1.89
C TRP A 38 -5.14 -8.35 -2.34
N TYR A 39 -5.08 -7.39 -1.40
CA TYR A 39 -5.18 -5.95 -1.72
C TYR A 39 -3.98 -5.13 -1.27
N SER A 40 -3.14 -5.64 -0.37
CA SER A 40 -2.06 -4.84 0.19
C SER A 40 -0.94 -4.62 -0.83
N PRO A 41 -0.42 -3.38 -0.95
CA PRO A 41 0.74 -3.13 -1.78
C PRO A 41 1.89 -4.06 -1.39
N THR A 42 2.54 -4.69 -2.38
CA THR A 42 3.54 -5.73 -2.13
C THR A 42 4.79 -5.45 -2.96
N PRO A 43 5.98 -5.29 -2.34
CA PRO A 43 7.22 -5.12 -3.09
C PRO A 43 7.54 -6.37 -3.92
N MET A 44 7.76 -6.21 -5.22
CA MET A 44 8.05 -7.31 -6.15
C MET A 44 9.32 -8.10 -5.78
N CYS A 45 10.28 -7.45 -5.13
CA CYS A 45 11.51 -8.08 -4.65
C CYS A 45 11.30 -8.97 -3.41
N MET A 46 10.16 -8.88 -2.72
CA MET A 46 9.81 -9.72 -1.57
C MET A 46 8.87 -10.85 -1.98
N PHE A 47 7.86 -10.51 -2.78
CA PHE A 47 6.88 -11.46 -3.30
C PHE A 47 6.30 -10.88 -4.59
N ASN A 48 6.21 -11.69 -5.64
CA ASN A 48 5.66 -11.26 -6.93
C ASN A 48 4.16 -11.61 -7.01
N PRO A 49 3.24 -10.72 -6.61
CA PRO A 49 1.82 -11.05 -6.60
C PRO A 49 1.26 -11.36 -7.99
N VAL A 50 1.90 -10.89 -9.07
CA VAL A 50 1.46 -11.15 -10.44
C VAL A 50 1.68 -12.62 -10.80
N SER A 51 2.84 -13.21 -10.48
CA SER A 51 3.13 -14.61 -10.79
C SER A 51 2.25 -15.58 -9.99
N HIS A 52 1.71 -15.15 -8.85
CA HIS A 52 0.80 -15.94 -8.02
C HIS A 52 -0.70 -15.66 -8.31
N GLY A 53 -1.01 -14.94 -9.38
CA GLY A 53 -2.39 -14.70 -9.82
C GLY A 53 -3.15 -13.65 -9.01
N PHE A 54 -2.50 -12.93 -8.10
CA PHE A 54 -3.12 -11.82 -7.36
C PHE A 54 -3.18 -10.53 -8.18
N GLY A 55 -2.41 -10.44 -9.26
CA GLY A 55 -2.30 -9.24 -10.10
C GLY A 55 -1.35 -8.19 -9.53
N ASN A 56 -1.28 -7.02 -10.17
CA ASN A 56 -0.39 -5.96 -9.72
C ASN A 56 -0.88 -5.35 -8.38
N LYS A 57 0.01 -5.27 -7.39
CA LYS A 57 -0.24 -4.67 -6.07
C LYS A 57 0.73 -3.52 -5.79
N GLY A 58 0.70 -2.51 -6.67
CA GLY A 58 1.29 -1.20 -6.38
C GLY A 58 0.40 -0.38 -5.44
N CYS A 59 1.00 0.53 -4.66
CA CYS A 59 0.24 1.49 -3.87
C CYS A 59 -0.47 2.49 -4.79
N SER A 60 -1.81 2.52 -4.73
CA SER A 60 -2.67 3.42 -5.51
C SER A 60 -3.04 4.71 -4.79
N ALA A 61 -2.41 5.01 -3.63
CA ALA A 61 -2.75 6.20 -2.86
C ALA A 61 -2.54 7.48 -3.70
N CYS A 62 -3.58 8.30 -3.81
CA CYS A 62 -3.68 9.43 -4.76
C CYS A 62 -3.27 9.09 -6.20
N ASP A 63 -3.30 7.82 -6.59
CA ASP A 63 -2.83 7.26 -7.85
C ASP A 63 -3.84 6.22 -8.35
N GLY A 64 -4.99 6.73 -8.81
CA GLY A 64 -6.16 5.93 -9.15
C GLY A 64 -7.07 5.59 -7.96
N LEU A 65 -6.63 5.83 -6.72
CA LEU A 65 -7.44 5.67 -5.51
C LEU A 65 -7.36 6.92 -4.61
N LEU A 66 -8.48 7.25 -3.98
CA LEU A 66 -8.58 8.15 -2.82
C LEU A 66 -9.77 7.72 -1.98
N SER A 67 -9.94 8.32 -0.79
CA SER A 67 -11.18 8.19 -0.02
C SER A 67 -11.63 9.55 0.47
N VAL A 68 -12.92 9.70 0.71
CA VAL A 68 -13.51 10.95 1.22
C VAL A 68 -14.17 10.66 2.56
N GLY A 69 -13.71 11.34 3.61
CA GLY A 69 -14.32 11.27 4.93
C GLY A 69 -15.67 11.99 4.98
N ALA A 70 -16.52 11.63 5.94
CA ALA A 70 -17.83 12.28 6.12
C ALA A 70 -17.74 13.80 6.42
N ASN A 71 -16.57 14.26 6.87
CA ASN A 71 -16.24 15.67 7.10
C ASN A 71 -15.69 16.39 5.85
N GLY A 72 -15.67 15.72 4.70
CA GLY A 72 -15.16 16.25 3.43
C GLY A 72 -13.66 16.09 3.19
N ASP A 73 -12.90 15.53 4.14
CA ASP A 73 -11.47 15.32 3.95
C ASP A 73 -11.20 14.32 2.83
N VAL A 74 -10.34 14.69 1.90
CA VAL A 74 -9.80 13.79 0.88
C VAL A 74 -8.55 13.15 1.46
N ILE A 75 -8.58 11.84 1.69
CA ILE A 75 -7.44 11.07 2.20
C ILE A 75 -6.84 10.20 1.08
N PRO A 76 -5.50 10.01 1.05
CA PRO A 76 -4.82 9.28 -0.02
C PRO A 76 -5.31 7.85 -0.23
N CYS A 77 -5.66 7.16 0.86
CA CYS A 77 -6.35 5.88 0.87
C CYS A 77 -7.11 5.74 2.19
N ALA A 78 -8.04 4.79 2.28
CA ALA A 78 -8.86 4.58 3.48
C ALA A 78 -8.08 4.27 4.77
N SER A 79 -6.78 3.95 4.67
CA SER A 79 -5.91 3.67 5.82
C SER A 79 -5.06 4.85 6.26
N TYR A 80 -5.04 5.95 5.51
CA TYR A 80 -4.25 7.13 5.86
C TYR A 80 -5.00 8.00 6.88
N ASP A 81 -4.25 8.56 7.82
CA ASP A 81 -4.73 9.45 8.88
C ASP A 81 -4.66 10.95 8.53
N GLU A 82 -3.92 11.29 7.47
CA GLU A 82 -3.67 12.66 7.05
C GLU A 82 -4.35 12.98 5.71
N SER A 83 -5.14 14.06 5.70
CA SER A 83 -5.80 14.60 4.51
C SER A 83 -4.82 15.24 3.52
N VAL A 84 -5.20 15.25 2.22
CA VAL A 84 -4.55 16.03 1.15
C VAL A 84 -5.34 17.28 0.75
N GLY A 85 -6.50 17.51 1.36
CA GLY A 85 -7.37 18.67 1.14
C GLY A 85 -8.82 18.37 1.55
N ASN A 86 -9.73 19.34 1.49
CA ASN A 86 -11.12 19.14 1.92
C ASN A 86 -12.13 19.65 0.88
N LEU A 87 -13.03 18.76 0.41
CA LEU A 87 -14.01 19.05 -0.64
C LEU A 87 -15.09 20.08 -0.24
N LEU A 88 -15.23 20.38 1.06
CA LEU A 88 -16.14 21.43 1.53
C LEU A 88 -15.49 22.82 1.48
N ARG A 89 -14.18 22.90 1.19
CA ARG A 89 -13.38 24.13 1.27
C ARG A 89 -12.60 24.44 -0.02
N GLU A 90 -12.25 23.42 -0.79
CA GLU A 90 -11.35 23.51 -1.93
C GLU A 90 -11.92 22.74 -3.13
N ASP A 91 -11.61 23.20 -4.35
CA ASP A 91 -11.96 22.46 -5.56
C ASP A 91 -11.15 21.16 -5.68
N PHE A 92 -11.79 20.09 -6.14
CA PHE A 92 -11.13 18.79 -6.26
C PHE A 92 -9.87 18.83 -7.14
N GLY A 93 -9.88 19.63 -8.21
CA GLY A 93 -8.72 19.81 -9.09
C GLY A 93 -7.50 20.33 -8.33
N ASP A 94 -7.69 21.30 -7.45
CA ASP A 94 -6.62 21.89 -6.65
C ASP A 94 -6.12 20.93 -5.58
N ILE A 95 -7.03 20.22 -4.91
CA ILE A 95 -6.69 19.15 -3.95
C ILE A 95 -5.87 18.06 -4.64
N TRP A 96 -6.32 17.60 -5.81
CA TRP A 96 -5.65 16.55 -6.57
C TRP A 96 -4.27 17.01 -7.08
N GLN A 97 -4.12 18.30 -7.39
CA GLN A 97 -2.85 18.93 -7.74
C GLN A 97 -2.13 19.55 -6.53
N SER A 98 -2.49 19.20 -5.31
CA SER A 98 -1.71 19.62 -4.15
C SER A 98 -0.31 18.99 -4.17
N GLN A 99 0.65 19.64 -3.51
CA GLN A 99 1.99 19.08 -3.36
C GLN A 99 1.95 17.69 -2.72
N ARG A 100 1.11 17.52 -1.69
CA ARG A 100 0.99 16.26 -0.95
C ARG A 100 0.40 15.14 -1.81
N ALA A 101 -0.68 15.39 -2.55
CA ALA A 101 -1.24 14.40 -3.49
C ALA A 101 -0.23 14.02 -4.60
N ARG A 102 0.53 14.99 -5.12
CA ARG A 102 1.61 14.73 -6.08
C ARG A 102 2.71 13.82 -5.50
N GLN A 103 3.14 14.05 -4.27
CA GLN A 103 4.17 13.21 -3.62
C GLN A 103 3.77 11.74 -3.56
N PHE A 104 2.49 11.44 -3.34
CA PHE A 104 1.98 10.07 -3.42
C PHE A 104 2.01 9.51 -4.84
N ARG A 105 1.61 10.29 -5.86
CA ARG A 105 1.67 9.85 -7.26
C ARG A 105 3.09 9.58 -7.74
N THR A 106 4.02 10.47 -7.41
CA THR A 106 5.42 10.34 -7.84
C THR A 106 6.22 9.37 -7.00
N LYS A 107 5.57 8.65 -6.06
CA LYS A 107 6.22 7.73 -5.12
C LYS A 107 7.40 8.39 -4.40
N PHE A 108 7.24 9.66 -4.03
CA PHE A 108 8.30 10.49 -3.46
C PHE A 108 8.93 9.87 -2.21
N TRP A 109 8.11 9.18 -1.40
CA TRP A 109 8.53 8.52 -0.16
C TRP A 109 9.08 7.10 -0.35
N ALA A 110 9.17 6.59 -1.59
CA ALA A 110 9.76 5.28 -1.81
C ALA A 110 11.25 5.32 -1.44
N HIS A 111 11.73 4.24 -0.83
CA HIS A 111 13.12 4.11 -0.37
C HIS A 111 14.11 4.32 -1.53
N SER A 112 15.33 4.80 -1.24
CA SER A 112 16.36 5.08 -2.26
C SER A 112 16.68 3.88 -3.16
N LYS A 113 16.65 2.65 -2.60
CA LYS A 113 16.77 1.40 -3.39
C LYS A 113 15.63 1.22 -4.39
N CYS A 114 14.40 1.56 -3.99
CA CYS A 114 13.24 1.51 -4.86
C CYS A 114 13.30 2.59 -5.93
N GLN A 115 13.78 3.80 -5.62
CA GLN A 115 13.96 4.88 -6.60
C GLN A 115 14.87 4.50 -7.78
N ASN A 116 15.83 3.59 -7.53
CA ASN A 116 16.76 3.07 -8.55
C ASN A 116 16.37 1.67 -9.05
N CYS A 117 15.14 1.20 -8.79
CA CYS A 117 14.68 -0.14 -9.14
C CYS A 117 13.78 -0.12 -10.37
N ASP A 118 14.08 -0.95 -11.37
CA ASP A 118 13.28 -1.09 -12.60
C ASP A 118 11.85 -1.58 -12.35
N GLN A 119 11.61 -2.21 -11.19
CA GLN A 119 10.29 -2.70 -10.78
C GLN A 119 9.45 -1.64 -10.03
N LEU A 120 9.98 -0.43 -9.79
CA LEU A 120 9.25 0.64 -9.12
C LEU A 120 7.94 1.01 -9.84
N PRO A 121 7.87 1.13 -11.18
CA PRO A 121 6.61 1.42 -11.87
C PRO A 121 5.53 0.35 -11.70
N ILE A 122 5.89 -0.85 -11.23
CA ILE A 122 4.96 -1.96 -11.01
C ILE A 122 4.53 -1.97 -9.53
N CYS A 123 5.49 -2.11 -8.61
CA CYS A 123 5.18 -2.31 -7.19
C CYS A 123 5.04 -1.02 -6.37
N HIS A 124 5.43 0.12 -6.96
CA HIS A 124 5.39 1.44 -6.32
C HIS A 124 6.19 1.54 -5.01
N GLY A 125 7.10 0.59 -4.76
CA GLY A 125 7.90 0.54 -3.53
C GLY A 125 7.16 0.00 -2.32
N GLY A 126 5.98 -0.62 -2.48
CA GLY A 126 5.16 -1.12 -1.37
C GLY A 126 4.35 -0.04 -0.66
N CYS A 127 3.80 -0.36 0.51
CA CYS A 127 2.91 0.56 1.24
C CYS A 127 3.73 1.56 2.08
N PRO A 128 3.57 2.88 1.90
CA PRO A 128 4.30 3.86 2.71
C PRO A 128 3.94 3.79 4.21
N LEU A 129 2.71 3.38 4.57
CA LEU A 129 2.30 3.18 5.96
C LEU A 129 2.92 1.92 6.59
N TYR A 130 3.26 0.93 5.77
CA TYR A 130 4.03 -0.21 6.24
C TYR A 130 5.43 0.27 6.65
N TRP A 131 6.12 0.94 5.73
CA TRP A 131 7.48 1.41 5.94
C TRP A 131 7.62 2.47 7.04
N ARG A 132 6.63 3.37 7.18
CA ARG A 132 6.55 4.34 8.28
C ARG A 132 6.65 3.66 9.65
N GLN A 133 6.13 2.44 9.78
CA GLN A 133 6.07 1.71 11.05
C GLN A 133 7.17 0.65 11.18
N MET A 134 7.48 -0.09 10.11
CA MET A 134 8.39 -1.24 10.16
C MET A 134 9.85 -0.87 9.88
N GLY A 135 10.10 0.33 9.35
CA GLY A 135 11.41 0.71 8.82
C GLY A 135 11.79 -0.08 7.57
N TYR A 136 12.97 0.19 7.01
CA TYR A 136 13.39 -0.33 5.70
C TYR A 136 14.37 -1.50 5.78
N GLU A 137 14.63 -2.07 6.96
CA GLU A 137 15.61 -3.16 7.14
C GLU A 137 15.31 -4.38 6.24
N GLU A 138 14.04 -4.61 5.93
CA GLU A 138 13.64 -5.67 5.01
C GLU A 138 14.08 -5.42 3.57
N LEU A 139 14.51 -4.23 3.17
CA LEU A 139 15.09 -3.96 1.85
C LEU A 139 16.62 -4.15 1.81
N ASP A 140 17.25 -4.35 2.96
CA ASP A 140 18.72 -4.39 3.11
C ASP A 140 19.35 -5.76 3.17
N LYS A 141 18.55 -6.79 3.44
CA LYS A 141 18.98 -8.19 3.54
C LYS A 141 18.56 -8.96 2.29
#